data_AF-A0A318TW97-F1
#
_entry.id   AF-A0A318TW97-F1
#
_cell.length_a   1.000
_cell.length_b   1.000
_cell.length_c   1.000
_cell.angle_alpha   90.00
_cell.angle_beta   90.00
_cell.angle_gamma   90.00
#
_symmetry.space_group_name_H-M   'P 1'
#
loop_
_entity.id
_entity.type
_entity.pdbx_description
1 polymer ?
#
loop_
_entity_poly.entity_id
_entity_poly.type
_entity_poly.pdbx_seq_one_letter_code
_entity_poly.pdbx_strand_id
1 'polypeptide(L)' 'AGIGKWIDFYNTQRPHSALGGRTPVEAHQGQDLKAAV' A
#
# COMPACT_ATOMS: atom_id res chain seq x y z
N ALA A 1 -19.93 -8.51 -2.41
CA ALA A 1 -18.48 -8.79 -2.31
C ALA A 1 -17.91 -8.81 -3.73
N GLY A 2 -16.72 -8.27 -3.97
CA GLY A 2 -16.17 -8.18 -5.32
C GLY A 2 -14.73 -7.69 -5.33
N ILE A 3 -14.17 -7.55 -6.52
CA ILE A 3 -12.75 -7.22 -6.72
C ILE A 3 -12.35 -5.89 -6.08
N GLY A 4 -13.22 -4.88 -6.10
CA GLY A 4 -12.96 -3.59 -5.44
C GLY A 4 -12.68 -3.73 -3.94
N LYS A 5 -13.55 -4.46 -3.22
CA LYS A 5 -13.36 -4.72 -1.79
C LYS A 5 -12.07 -5.49 -1.50
N TRP A 6 -11.66 -6.38 -2.40
CA TRP A 6 -10.40 -7.12 -2.25
C TRP A 6 -9.18 -6.23 -2.51
N ILE A 7 -9.24 -5.35 -3.51
CA ILE A 7 -8.20 -4.36 -3.82
C ILE A 7 -8.01 -3.40 -2.64
N ASP A 8 -9.11 -2.90 -2.06
CA ASP A 8 -9.04 -1.98 -0.91
C ASP A 8 -8.34 -2.66 0.28
N PHE A 9 -8.74 -3.88 0.62
CA PHE A 9 -8.09 -4.66 1.67
C PHE A 9 -6.61 -4.91 1.38
N TYR A 10 -6.27 -5.32 0.16
CA TYR A 10 -4.90 -5.61 -0.24
C TYR A 10 -3.99 -4.38 -0.09
N ASN A 11 -4.46 -3.22 -0.55
CA ASN A 11 -3.67 -2.00 -0.57
C ASN A 11 -3.56 -1.31 0.79
N THR A 12 -4.58 -1.42 1.65
CA THR A 12 -4.70 -0.58 2.88
C THR A 12 -4.57 -1.34 4.19
N GLN A 13 -4.75 -2.66 4.19
CA GLN A 13 -4.84 -3.44 5.44
C GLN A 13 -3.91 -4.64 5.47
N ARG A 14 -3.52 -5.19 4.31
CA ARG A 14 -2.70 -6.40 4.25
C ARG A 14 -1.21 -6.07 4.40
N PRO A 15 -0.52 -6.53 5.46
CA PRO A 15 0.92 -6.40 5.57
C PRO A 15 1.62 -7.34 4.58
N HIS A 16 2.70 -6.85 3.96
CA HIS A 16 3.50 -7.61 2.99
C HIS A 16 4.92 -7.80 3.50
N SER A 17 5.39 -9.05 3.54
CA SER A 17 6.77 -9.38 3.96
C SER A 17 7.82 -8.69 3.09
N ALA A 18 7.57 -8.59 1.78
CA ALA A 18 8.43 -7.85 0.84
C ALA A 18 8.52 -6.34 1.15
N LEU A 19 7.55 -5.78 1.87
CA LEU A 19 7.52 -4.38 2.30
C LEU A 19 7.93 -4.21 3.78
N GLY A 20 8.57 -5.23 4.37
CA GLY A 20 8.95 -5.19 5.78
C GLY A 20 7.76 -5.18 6.73
N GLY A 21 6.64 -5.78 6.33
CA GLY A 21 5.40 -5.82 7.11
C GLY A 21 4.46 -4.63 6.87
N ARG A 22 4.82 -3.70 5.99
CA ARG A 22 3.95 -2.58 5.60
C ARG A 22 2.93 -2.98 4.53
N THR A 23 1.88 -2.18 4.42
CA THR A 23 0.94 -2.19 3.30
C THR A 23 1.54 -1.47 2.08
N PRO A 24 1.03 -1.70 0.85
CA PRO A 24 1.46 -0.97 -0.33
C PRO A 24 1.31 0.55 -0.16
N VAL A 25 0.20 0.99 0.44
CA VAL A 25 -0.05 2.42 0.73
C VAL A 25 1.04 2.99 1.64
N GLU A 26 1.35 2.34 2.76
CA GLU A 26 2.40 2.79 3.68
C GLU A 26 3.80 2.80 3.05
N ALA A 27 4.08 1.88 2.12
CA ALA A 27 5.38 1.81 1.45
C ALA A 27 5.60 2.94 0.43
N HIS A 28 4.54 3.43 -0.22
CA HIS A 28 4.63 4.43 -1.28
C HIS A 28 4.23 5.84 -0.85
N GLN A 29 3.38 6.02 0.17
CA GLN A 29 3.00 7.36 0.65
C GLN A 29 4.18 8.22 1.17
N GLY A 30 5.37 7.64 1.39
CA GLY A 30 6.61 8.38 1.66
C GLY A 30 7.52 8.63 0.45
N GLN A 31 7.26 7.99 -0.69
CA GLN A 31 8.05 8.09 -1.93
C GLN A 31 7.54 9.20 -2.86
N ASP A 32 6.26 9.57 -2.75
CA ASP A 32 5.59 10.55 -3.62
C ASP A 32 6.03 12.00 -3.36
N LEU A 33 6.49 12.32 -2.14
CA LEU A 33 6.87 13.69 -1.73
C LEU A 33 8.32 14.06 -2.04
N LYS A 34 9.19 13.09 -2.37
CA LYS A 34 10.62 13.33 -2.61
C LYS A 34 11.01 13.39 -4.10
N ALA A 35 10.11 13.01 -5.00
CA ALA A 35 10.33 13.04 -6.45
C ALA A 35 9.65 14.23 -7.14
N ALA A 36 8.95 15.09 -6.37
CA ALA A 36 8.20 16.24 -6.87
C ALA A 36 8.80 17.62 -6.47
N VAL A 37 10.05 17.65 -5.98
CA VAL A 37 10.79 18.88 -5.65
C VAL A 37 12.18 18.89 -6.26
#